data_AF-A0AAV5MIJ1-F1
#
_entry.id   AF-A0AAV5MIJ1-F1
#
_cell.length_a   1.000
_cell.length_b   1.000
_cell.length_c   1.000
_cell.angle_alpha   90.00
_cell.angle_beta   90.00
_cell.angle_gamma   90.00
#
_symmetry.space_group_name_H-M   'P 1'
#
loop_
_entity.id
_entity.type
_entity.pdbx_description
1 polymer ?
#
loop_
_entity_poly.entity_id
_entity_poly.type
_entity_poly.pdbx_seq_one_letter_code
_entity_poly.pdbx_strand_id
1 'polypeptide(L)'
;MGAMIMASKYEEIWGPEVNDLVCIADRAYSHEQILVMEKTILGKLEWTLTVPTHYVFLVRFLKASIPDEKMENMVFFLAELGMMQYEAIMFCPSMVAASAVYAARCTLNKKPAWTDTLKHHTGYSEEQLTDCAKLLAHFHSKAAENRLQAVYRKYSSSLREAVALLQPAQFLMSPTAVKSKA
;
A
#
# COMPACT_ATOMS: atom_id res chain seq x y z
N MET A 1 -2.44 14.17 12.48
CA MET A 1 -1.36 15.17 12.49
C MET A 1 -0.17 14.74 13.35
N GLY A 2 -0.34 14.36 14.63
CA GLY A 2 0.78 13.92 15.49
C GLY A 2 1.64 12.78 14.90
N ALA A 3 1.01 11.71 14.39
CA ALA A 3 1.76 10.63 13.72
C ALA A 3 2.44 11.08 12.40
N MET A 4 1.86 12.05 11.69
CA MET A 4 2.39 12.56 10.43
C MET A 4 3.66 13.39 10.65
N ILE A 5 3.66 14.31 11.63
CA ILE A 5 4.87 15.09 11.96
C ILE A 5 6.01 14.18 12.44
N MET A 6 5.69 13.15 13.23
CA MET A 6 6.67 12.16 13.67
C MET A 6 7.29 11.42 12.49
N ALA A 7 6.47 10.93 11.57
CA ALA A 7 6.94 10.23 10.37
C ALA A 7 7.78 11.15 9.47
N SER A 8 7.34 12.39 9.22
CA SER A 8 8.11 13.37 8.44
C SER A 8 9.46 13.69 9.06
N LYS A 9 9.53 13.91 10.38
CA LYS A 9 10.81 14.11 11.09
C LYS A 9 11.76 12.91 11.00
N TYR A 10 11.21 11.71 10.84
CA TYR A 10 11.98 10.47 10.79
C TYR A 10 12.50 10.14 9.37
N GLU A 11 11.67 10.33 8.34
CA GLU A 11 11.96 9.89 6.96
C GLU A 11 12.37 11.03 6.01
N GLU A 12 11.91 12.27 6.22
CA GLU A 12 12.14 13.37 5.27
C GLU A 12 13.39 14.19 5.63
N ILE A 13 14.20 14.52 4.62
CA ILE A 13 15.32 15.47 4.79
C ILE A 13 14.77 16.86 5.16
N TRP A 14 13.67 17.25 4.53
CA TRP A 14 13.00 18.54 4.71
C TRP A 14 11.50 18.30 4.90
N GLY A 15 11.09 18.05 6.15
CA GLY A 15 9.68 17.86 6.50
C GLY A 15 8.93 19.17 6.73
N PRO A 16 7.58 19.14 6.76
CA PRO A 16 6.75 20.30 7.05
C PRO A 16 6.94 20.80 8.49
N GLU A 17 6.77 22.10 8.70
CA GLU A 17 6.70 22.67 10.04
C GLU A 17 5.35 22.37 10.70
N VAL A 18 5.30 22.47 12.03
CA VAL A 18 4.04 22.25 12.77
C VAL A 18 2.96 23.23 12.31
N ASN A 19 3.32 24.48 11.98
CA ASN A 19 2.39 25.47 11.48
C ASN A 19 1.81 25.11 10.09
N ASP A 20 2.58 24.44 9.24
CA ASP A 20 2.08 23.93 7.97
C ASP A 20 1.02 22.86 8.20
N LEU A 21 1.24 21.97 9.17
CA LEU A 21 0.27 20.96 9.55
C LEU A 21 -0.99 21.55 10.20
N VAL A 22 -0.87 22.62 10.99
CA VAL A 22 -2.03 23.37 11.50
C VAL A 22 -2.84 23.95 10.32
N CYS A 23 -2.16 24.50 9.31
CA CYS A 23 -2.79 25.02 8.11
C CYS A 23 -3.48 23.91 7.29
N ILE A 24 -2.82 22.79 7.06
CA ILE A 24 -3.36 21.62 6.34
C ILE A 24 -4.58 21.03 7.04
N ALA A 25 -4.60 21.06 8.38
CA ALA A 25 -5.74 20.62 9.17
C ALA A 25 -6.86 21.68 9.28
N ASP A 26 -6.85 22.72 8.44
CA ASP A 26 -7.80 23.84 8.45
C ASP A 26 -7.95 24.47 9.85
N ARG A 27 -6.84 24.58 10.58
CA ARG A 27 -6.78 25.11 11.95
C ARG A 27 -7.71 24.39 12.94
N ALA A 28 -8.14 23.16 12.64
CA ALA A 28 -8.94 22.34 13.56
C ALA A 28 -8.19 21.99 14.85
N TYR A 29 -6.85 22.08 14.83
CA TYR A 29 -5.97 21.85 15.97
C TYR A 29 -4.98 23.00 16.14
N SER A 30 -4.65 23.32 17.38
CA SER A 30 -3.59 24.29 17.70
C SER A 30 -2.20 23.67 17.56
N HIS A 31 -1.18 24.52 17.41
CA HIS A 31 0.22 24.12 17.41
C HIS A 31 0.58 23.28 18.64
N GLU A 32 0.14 23.70 19.84
CA GLU A 32 0.38 22.99 21.09
C GLU A 32 -0.31 21.62 21.13
N GLN A 33 -1.54 21.50 20.63
CA GLN A 33 -2.26 20.23 20.59
C GLN A 33 -1.54 19.18 19.72
N ILE A 34 -0.94 19.61 18.59
CA ILE A 34 -0.16 18.71 17.73
C ILE A 34 1.09 18.21 18.46
N LEU A 35 1.81 19.09 19.17
CA LEU A 35 3.00 18.71 19.93
C LEU A 35 2.69 17.78 21.11
N VAL A 36 1.60 18.04 21.84
CA VAL A 36 1.13 17.16 22.92
C VAL A 36 0.82 15.77 22.38
N MET A 37 0.13 15.69 21.23
CA MET A 37 -0.19 14.42 20.60
C MET A 37 1.06 13.68 20.09
N GLU A 38 2.00 14.38 19.46
CA GLU A 38 3.31 13.82 19.06
C GLU A 38 4.02 13.18 20.26
N LYS A 39 4.18 13.92 21.36
CA LYS A 39 4.83 13.41 22.58
C LYS A 39 4.07 12.22 23.18
N THR A 40 2.74 12.26 23.14
CA THR A 40 1.89 11.18 23.65
C THR A 40 2.09 9.89 22.84
N ILE A 41 2.10 9.98 21.51
CA ILE A 41 2.34 8.83 20.62
C ILE A 41 3.75 8.28 20.83
N LEU A 42 4.78 9.15 20.85
CA LEU A 42 6.17 8.75 21.12
C LEU A 42 6.31 8.00 22.45
N GLY A 43 5.67 8.51 23.50
CA GLY A 43 5.66 7.86 24.80
C GLY A 43 4.98 6.48 24.79
N LYS A 44 3.92 6.31 24.00
CA LYS A 44 3.23 5.01 23.85
C LYS A 44 3.99 3.99 23.01
N LEU A 45 4.79 4.45 22.05
CA LEU A 45 5.63 3.60 21.22
C LEU A 45 7.00 3.31 21.87
N GLU A 46 7.27 3.86 23.06
CA GLU A 46 8.56 3.73 23.74
C GLU A 46 9.74 4.11 22.84
N TRP A 47 9.54 5.12 21.98
CA TRP A 47 10.51 5.57 20.98
C TRP A 47 10.94 4.51 19.94
N THR A 48 10.20 3.41 19.83
CA THR A 48 10.42 2.39 18.80
C THR A 48 9.77 2.82 17.49
N LEU A 49 10.49 3.61 16.69
CA LEU A 49 9.99 4.16 15.42
C LEU A 49 10.45 3.37 14.19
N THR A 50 11.56 2.63 14.30
CA THR A 50 12.12 1.85 13.19
C THR A 50 11.36 0.54 13.01
N VAL A 51 10.30 0.58 12.22
CA VAL A 51 9.50 -0.60 11.86
C VAL A 51 9.51 -0.80 10.34
N PRO A 52 9.55 -2.05 9.85
CA PRO A 52 9.54 -2.30 8.42
C PRO A 52 8.16 -1.95 7.83
N THR A 53 8.14 -0.96 6.94
CA THR A 53 6.92 -0.54 6.23
C THR A 53 6.70 -1.39 4.98
N HIS A 54 5.50 -1.31 4.40
CA HIS A 54 5.21 -1.91 3.09
C HIS A 54 6.23 -1.46 2.03
N TYR A 55 6.62 -0.19 2.07
CA TYR A 55 7.49 0.43 1.08
C TYR A 55 8.86 -0.25 0.96
N VAL A 56 9.51 -0.59 2.08
CA VAL A 56 10.84 -1.23 2.03
C VAL A 56 10.81 -2.60 1.36
N PHE A 57 9.72 -3.36 1.55
CA PHE A 57 9.51 -4.64 0.86
C PHE A 57 9.14 -4.45 -0.61
N LEU A 58 8.27 -3.47 -0.91
CA LEU A 58 7.84 -3.16 -2.27
C LEU A 58 9.04 -2.84 -3.17
N VAL A 59 9.91 -1.93 -2.76
CA VAL A 59 11.10 -1.54 -3.55
C VAL A 59 12.00 -2.75 -3.81
N ARG A 60 12.14 -3.66 -2.84
CA ARG A 60 12.94 -4.88 -2.97
C ARG A 60 12.28 -5.88 -3.94
N PHE A 61 10.99 -6.15 -3.79
CA PHE A 61 10.28 -7.15 -4.59
C PHE A 61 10.02 -6.68 -6.02
N LEU A 62 9.82 -5.37 -6.20
CA LEU A 62 9.67 -4.76 -7.52
C LEU A 62 10.94 -4.95 -8.37
N LYS A 63 12.13 -4.80 -7.79
CA LYS A 63 13.40 -5.10 -8.48
C LYS A 63 13.48 -6.55 -8.97
N ALA A 64 12.99 -7.50 -8.17
CA ALA A 64 12.93 -8.92 -8.55
C ALA A 64 11.86 -9.22 -9.61
N SER A 65 10.91 -8.32 -9.84
CA SER A 65 9.81 -8.49 -10.80
C SER A 65 10.14 -8.08 -12.24
N ILE A 66 11.37 -7.60 -12.50
CA ILE A 66 11.78 -6.91 -13.74
C ILE A 66 10.91 -5.66 -13.95
N PRO A 67 11.27 -4.54 -13.28
CA PRO A 67 10.43 -3.36 -13.27
C PRO A 67 10.38 -2.67 -14.64
N ASP A 68 9.18 -2.28 -15.02
CA ASP A 68 8.93 -1.21 -15.99
C ASP A 68 8.07 -0.13 -15.28
N GLU A 69 8.02 1.07 -15.82
CA GLU A 69 7.34 2.21 -15.17
C GLU A 69 5.85 1.92 -14.89
N LYS A 70 5.19 1.21 -15.81
CA LYS A 70 3.79 0.82 -15.66
C LYS A 70 3.61 -0.22 -14.55
N MET A 71 4.52 -1.18 -14.46
CA MET A 71 4.57 -2.19 -13.39
C MET A 71 4.79 -1.53 -12.03
N GLU A 72 5.75 -0.60 -11.92
CA GLU A 72 6.02 0.15 -10.70
C GLU A 72 4.79 0.93 -10.23
N ASN A 73 4.18 1.72 -11.12
CA ASN A 73 2.98 2.48 -10.81
C ASN A 73 1.81 1.56 -10.40
N MET A 74 1.62 0.42 -11.08
CA MET A 74 0.56 -0.53 -10.74
C MET A 74 0.77 -1.17 -9.37
N VAL A 75 2.01 -1.54 -9.03
CA VAL A 75 2.35 -2.10 -7.72
C VAL A 75 2.09 -1.08 -6.61
N PHE A 76 2.55 0.17 -6.76
CA PHE A 76 2.32 1.19 -5.75
C PHE A 76 0.84 1.54 -5.60
N PHE A 77 0.10 1.60 -6.70
CA PHE A 77 -1.34 1.79 -6.68
C PHE A 77 -2.05 0.71 -5.84
N LEU A 78 -1.77 -0.57 -6.09
CA LEU A 78 -2.41 -1.67 -5.35
C LEU A 78 -2.00 -1.69 -3.88
N ALA A 79 -0.72 -1.42 -3.57
CA ALA A 79 -0.26 -1.36 -2.20
C ALA A 79 -0.87 -0.18 -1.42
N GLU A 80 -0.97 1.00 -2.04
CA GLU A 80 -1.64 2.16 -1.45
C GLU A 80 -3.14 1.90 -1.23
N LEU A 81 -3.81 1.24 -2.18
CA LEU A 81 -5.20 0.81 -1.97
C LEU A 81 -5.35 -0.14 -0.80
N GLY A 82 -4.43 -1.11 -0.65
CA GLY A 82 -4.41 -2.03 0.48
C GLY A 82 -4.28 -1.30 1.81
N MET A 83 -3.34 -0.35 1.92
CA MET A 83 -3.12 0.42 3.16
C MET A 83 -4.32 1.29 3.57
N MET A 84 -5.19 1.65 2.63
CA MET A 84 -6.40 2.43 2.93
C MET A 84 -7.55 1.58 3.51
N GLN A 85 -7.47 0.25 3.43
CA GLN A 85 -8.53 -0.65 3.87
C GLN A 85 -8.16 -1.40 5.13
N TYR A 86 -9.10 -1.46 6.06
CA TYR A 86 -8.89 -2.06 7.37
C TYR A 86 -8.61 -3.57 7.26
N GLU A 87 -9.22 -4.26 6.31
CA GLU A 87 -9.06 -5.70 6.10
C GLU A 87 -7.63 -6.07 5.73
N ALA A 88 -6.83 -5.15 5.17
CA ALA A 88 -5.43 -5.43 4.87
C ALA A 88 -4.55 -5.55 6.12
N ILE A 89 -5.00 -5.07 7.29
CA ILE A 89 -4.24 -5.10 8.55
C ILE A 89 -3.93 -6.52 9.04
N MET A 90 -4.69 -7.52 8.56
CA MET A 90 -4.48 -8.93 8.92
C MET A 90 -3.23 -9.53 8.26
N PHE A 91 -2.67 -8.87 7.25
CA PHE A 91 -1.48 -9.31 6.54
C PHE A 91 -0.27 -8.49 7.00
N CYS A 92 0.88 -9.17 7.13
CA CYS A 92 2.12 -8.45 7.43
C CYS A 92 2.59 -7.61 6.23
N PRO A 93 3.43 -6.59 6.45
CA PRO A 93 3.83 -5.67 5.37
C PRO A 93 4.50 -6.33 4.17
N SER A 94 5.29 -7.40 4.39
CA SER A 94 5.91 -8.17 3.31
C SER A 94 4.90 -8.93 2.47
N MET A 95 3.84 -9.48 3.08
CA MET A 95 2.80 -10.21 2.36
C MET A 95 1.97 -9.29 1.47
N VAL A 96 1.58 -8.12 1.98
CA VAL A 96 0.88 -7.10 1.17
C VAL A 96 1.76 -6.65 0.01
N ALA A 97 3.06 -6.41 0.25
CA ALA A 97 3.99 -6.00 -0.80
C ALA A 97 4.15 -7.07 -1.90
N ALA A 98 4.37 -8.33 -1.52
CA ALA A 98 4.49 -9.43 -2.47
C ALA A 98 3.17 -9.68 -3.24
N SER A 99 2.03 -9.57 -2.56
CA SER A 99 0.71 -9.72 -3.17
C SER A 99 0.38 -8.59 -4.13
N ALA A 100 0.81 -7.36 -3.85
CA ALA A 100 0.68 -6.23 -4.77
C ALA A 100 1.51 -6.47 -6.06
N VAL A 101 2.73 -6.99 -5.94
CA VAL A 101 3.55 -7.40 -7.10
C VAL A 101 2.85 -8.50 -7.91
N TYR A 102 2.36 -9.55 -7.25
CA TYR A 102 1.66 -10.64 -7.93
C TYR A 102 0.39 -10.14 -8.63
N ALA A 103 -0.48 -9.39 -7.94
CA ALA A 103 -1.70 -8.84 -8.51
C ALA A 103 -1.43 -7.87 -9.66
N ALA A 104 -0.39 -7.02 -9.57
CA ALA A 104 0.01 -6.14 -10.66
C ALA A 104 0.46 -6.92 -11.90
N ARG A 105 1.26 -7.99 -11.73
CA ARG A 105 1.68 -8.87 -12.84
C ARG A 105 0.48 -9.53 -13.50
N CYS A 106 -0.49 -9.98 -12.71
CA CYS A 106 -1.75 -10.53 -13.22
C CYS A 106 -2.55 -9.48 -14.02
N THR A 107 -2.72 -8.26 -13.48
CA THR A 107 -3.44 -7.17 -14.15
C THR A 107 -2.76 -6.74 -15.45
N LEU A 108 -1.44 -6.76 -15.49
CA LEU A 108 -0.63 -6.41 -16.66
C LEU A 108 -0.39 -7.60 -17.61
N ASN A 109 -1.03 -8.75 -17.38
CA ASN A 109 -0.91 -9.97 -18.18
C ASN A 109 0.55 -10.45 -18.37
N LYS A 110 1.42 -10.25 -17.37
CA LYS A 110 2.80 -10.73 -17.40
C LYS A 110 2.82 -12.24 -17.11
N LYS A 111 3.46 -13.02 -17.98
CA LYS A 111 3.58 -14.47 -17.82
C LYS A 111 5.05 -14.90 -17.66
N PRO A 112 5.37 -15.82 -16.72
CA PRO A 112 4.48 -16.29 -15.65
C PRO A 112 4.16 -15.18 -14.64
N ALA A 113 2.98 -15.24 -14.02
CA ALA A 113 2.53 -14.23 -13.06
C ALA A 113 3.39 -14.22 -11.79
N TRP A 114 3.79 -15.41 -11.31
CA TRP A 114 4.76 -15.58 -10.24
C TRP A 114 5.99 -16.33 -10.77
N THR A 115 7.19 -15.75 -10.64
CA THR A 115 8.44 -16.32 -11.16
C THR A 115 9.24 -17.00 -10.05
N ASP A 116 10.14 -17.91 -10.39
CA ASP A 116 11.07 -18.50 -9.42
C ASP A 116 11.96 -17.44 -8.75
N THR A 117 12.34 -16.39 -9.48
CA THR A 117 13.04 -15.23 -8.94
C THR A 117 12.24 -14.53 -7.84
N LEU A 118 10.94 -14.29 -8.07
CA LEU A 118 10.05 -13.69 -7.08
C LEU A 118 9.88 -14.61 -5.86
N LYS A 119 9.65 -15.90 -6.08
CA LYS A 119 9.57 -16.91 -5.02
C LYS A 119 10.84 -16.95 -4.17
N HIS A 120 12.02 -16.90 -4.80
CA HIS A 120 13.31 -16.90 -4.13
C HIS A 120 13.53 -15.62 -3.28
N HIS A 121 13.25 -14.44 -3.83
CA HIS A 121 13.53 -13.17 -3.13
C HIS A 121 12.48 -12.77 -2.10
N THR A 122 11.24 -13.24 -2.24
CA THR A 122 10.15 -12.96 -1.29
C THR A 122 9.99 -14.06 -0.25
N GLY A 123 10.37 -15.30 -0.57
CA GLY A 123 10.12 -16.48 0.25
C GLY A 123 8.67 -16.98 0.18
N TYR A 124 7.80 -16.37 -0.62
CA TYR A 124 6.38 -16.74 -0.72
C TYR A 124 6.07 -17.55 -1.98
N SER A 125 5.20 -18.54 -1.82
CA SER A 125 4.55 -19.23 -2.93
C SER A 125 3.31 -18.47 -3.42
N GLU A 126 2.86 -18.79 -4.63
CA GLU A 126 1.66 -18.19 -5.22
C GLU A 126 0.41 -18.47 -4.37
N GLU A 127 0.30 -19.68 -3.81
CA GLU A 127 -0.82 -20.08 -2.95
C GLU A 127 -0.90 -19.25 -1.68
N GLN A 128 0.25 -18.90 -1.08
CA GLN A 128 0.32 -18.07 0.12
C GLN A 128 -0.10 -16.62 -0.14
N LEU A 129 0.12 -16.11 -1.35
CA LEU A 129 -0.22 -14.74 -1.72
C LEU A 129 -1.64 -14.59 -2.24
N THR A 130 -2.28 -15.70 -2.61
CA THR A 130 -3.56 -15.70 -3.31
C THR A 130 -4.60 -14.90 -2.55
N ASP A 131 -4.84 -15.17 -1.27
CA ASP A 131 -5.92 -14.51 -0.51
C ASP A 131 -5.73 -12.99 -0.42
N CYS A 132 -4.51 -12.54 -0.12
CA CYS A 132 -4.19 -11.11 -0.05
C CYS A 132 -4.27 -10.46 -1.45
N ALA A 133 -3.79 -11.12 -2.50
CA ALA A 133 -3.86 -10.62 -3.87
C ALA A 133 -5.31 -10.51 -4.39
N LYS A 134 -6.18 -11.46 -4.04
CA LYS A 134 -7.61 -11.39 -4.31
C LYS A 134 -8.26 -10.20 -3.63
N LEU A 135 -7.90 -9.94 -2.37
CA LEU A 135 -8.37 -8.78 -1.63
C LEU A 135 -7.94 -7.47 -2.29
N LEU A 136 -6.67 -7.35 -2.72
CA LEU A 136 -6.18 -6.17 -3.45
C LEU A 136 -6.89 -5.98 -4.80
N ALA A 137 -7.12 -7.07 -5.55
CA ALA A 137 -7.88 -7.01 -6.80
C ALA A 137 -9.34 -6.59 -6.57
N HIS A 138 -9.95 -7.04 -5.46
CA HIS A 138 -11.27 -6.61 -5.05
C HIS A 138 -11.31 -5.10 -4.75
N PHE A 139 -10.33 -4.58 -4.02
CA PHE A 139 -10.24 -3.14 -3.76
C PHE A 139 -10.05 -2.33 -5.03
N HIS A 140 -9.22 -2.81 -5.96
CA HIS A 140 -9.07 -2.19 -7.28
C HIS A 140 -10.40 -2.16 -8.04
N SER A 141 -11.17 -3.25 -8.06
CA SER A 141 -12.47 -3.29 -8.75
C SER A 141 -13.47 -2.26 -8.24
N LYS A 142 -13.44 -1.95 -6.94
CA LYS A 142 -14.31 -0.97 -6.29
C LYS A 142 -13.69 0.43 -6.20
N ALA A 143 -12.44 0.60 -6.64
CA ALA A 143 -11.70 1.84 -6.41
C ALA A 143 -12.35 3.06 -7.06
N ALA A 144 -12.96 2.89 -8.25
CA ALA A 144 -13.64 3.98 -8.96
C ALA A 144 -14.95 4.43 -8.29
N GLU A 145 -15.60 3.55 -7.53
CA GLU A 145 -16.90 3.79 -6.89
C GLU A 145 -16.77 4.16 -5.40
N ASN A 146 -15.58 3.98 -4.82
CA ASN A 146 -15.34 4.25 -3.40
C ASN A 146 -15.54 5.74 -3.06
N ARG A 147 -15.96 6.05 -1.83
CA ARG A 147 -16.02 7.45 -1.36
C ARG A 147 -14.63 8.09 -1.28
N LEU A 148 -13.61 7.30 -0.97
CA LEU A 148 -12.22 7.76 -0.83
C LEU A 148 -11.47 7.66 -2.17
N GLN A 149 -11.52 8.73 -2.96
CA GLN A 149 -11.02 8.75 -4.34
C GLN A 149 -9.57 9.24 -4.51
N ALA A 150 -8.89 9.67 -3.44
CA ALA A 150 -7.58 10.32 -3.55
C ALA A 150 -6.52 9.44 -4.24
N VAL A 151 -6.39 8.18 -3.82
CA VAL A 151 -5.44 7.22 -4.42
C VAL A 151 -5.83 6.89 -5.86
N TYR A 152 -7.12 6.64 -6.13
CA TYR A 152 -7.60 6.37 -7.48
C TYR A 152 -7.24 7.51 -8.45
N ARG A 153 -7.59 8.75 -8.09
CA ARG A 153 -7.28 9.95 -8.89
C ARG A 153 -5.78 10.15 -9.11
N LYS A 154 -4.96 9.92 -8.07
CA LYS A 154 -3.49 10.01 -8.16
C LYS A 154 -2.94 9.09 -9.26
N TYR A 155 -3.45 7.86 -9.35
CA TYR A 155 -2.99 6.85 -10.30
C TYR A 155 -3.82 6.79 -11.60
N SER A 156 -4.87 7.60 -11.75
CA SER A 156 -5.54 7.86 -13.03
C SER A 156 -4.79 8.87 -13.90
N SER A 157 -3.86 9.63 -13.33
CA SER A 157 -3.05 10.62 -14.06
C SER A 157 -2.19 9.96 -15.14
N SER A 158 -2.00 10.63 -16.27
CA SER A 158 -1.08 10.20 -17.33
C SER A 158 0.37 10.11 -16.85
N LEU A 159 0.76 10.93 -15.87
CA LEU A 159 2.08 10.84 -15.20
C LEU A 159 2.30 9.51 -14.45
N ARG A 160 1.24 8.73 -14.24
CA ARG A 160 1.25 7.44 -13.57
C ARG A 160 0.76 6.32 -14.50
N GLU A 161 0.92 6.51 -15.81
CA GLU A 161 0.48 5.56 -16.86
C GLU A 161 -1.01 5.21 -16.81
N ALA A 162 -1.82 6.04 -16.13
CA ALA A 162 -3.24 5.83 -15.86
C ALA A 162 -3.57 4.41 -15.36
N VAL A 163 -2.68 3.79 -14.57
CA VAL A 163 -2.78 2.39 -14.15
C VAL A 163 -4.07 2.08 -13.38
N ALA A 164 -4.65 3.07 -12.69
CA ALA A 164 -5.92 2.91 -11.98
C ALA A 164 -7.10 2.61 -12.91
N LEU A 165 -7.02 3.03 -14.19
CA LEU A 165 -8.08 2.81 -15.20
C LEU A 165 -8.01 1.41 -15.83
N LEU A 166 -6.95 0.65 -15.57
CA LEU A 166 -6.83 -0.72 -16.07
C LEU A 166 -7.84 -1.63 -15.38
N GLN A 167 -8.26 -2.67 -16.09
CA GLN A 167 -9.17 -3.67 -15.53
C GLN A 167 -8.43 -4.53 -14.50
N PRO A 168 -8.98 -4.72 -13.29
CA PRO A 168 -8.40 -5.64 -12.31
C PRO A 168 -8.29 -7.06 -12.88
N ALA A 169 -7.30 -7.82 -12.39
CA ALA A 169 -7.11 -9.21 -12.78
C ALA A 169 -8.35 -10.07 -12.44
N GLN A 170 -9.19 -10.35 -13.44
CA GLN A 170 -10.44 -11.10 -13.28
C GLN A 170 -10.24 -12.51 -12.73
N PHE A 171 -9.11 -13.14 -13.05
CA PHE A 171 -8.74 -14.46 -12.52
C PHE A 171 -8.70 -14.49 -10.98
N LEU A 172 -8.18 -13.41 -10.36
CA LEU A 172 -8.11 -13.29 -8.91
C LEU A 172 -9.49 -13.01 -8.29
N MET A 173 -10.44 -12.46 -9.03
CA MET A 173 -11.77 -12.15 -8.51
C MET A 173 -12.74 -13.34 -8.49
N SER A 174 -12.30 -14.51 -8.97
CA SER A 174 -13.13 -15.73 -8.92
C SER A 174 -13.34 -16.20 -7.47
N PRO A 175 -14.59 -16.47 -7.03
CA PRO A 175 -14.85 -16.90 -5.68
C PRO A 175 -14.29 -18.31 -5.46
N THR A 176 -13.22 -18.42 -4.68
CA THR A 176 -12.87 -19.69 -4.05
C THR A 176 -13.89 -19.95 -2.96
N ALA A 177 -14.64 -21.05 -3.11
CA ALA A 177 -15.62 -21.51 -2.13
C ALA A 177 -15.01 -21.48 -0.72
N VAL A 178 -15.46 -20.53 0.10
CA VAL A 178 -15.14 -20.48 1.52
C VAL A 178 -15.75 -21.74 2.13
N LYS A 179 -14.92 -22.75 2.42
CA LYS A 179 -15.34 -23.88 3.25
C LYS A 179 -15.57 -23.35 4.66
N SER A 180 -16.83 -23.05 4.95
CA SER A 180 -17.37 -22.96 6.30
C SER A 180 -16.88 -24.17 7.11
N LYS A 181 -16.04 -23.93 8.12
CA LYS A 181 -15.82 -24.90 9.19
C LYS A 181 -16.92 -24.67 10.21
N ALA A 182 -17.79 -25.67 10.32
CA ALA A 182 -18.72 -25.86 11.43
C ALA A 182 -17.97 -26.16 12.74
#